data_AF-A0A2D5MU18-F1
#
_entry.id   AF-A0A2D5MU18-F1
#
_cell.length_a   1.000
_cell.length_b   1.000
_cell.length_c   1.000
_cell.angle_alpha   90.00
_cell.angle_beta   90.00
_cell.angle_gamma   90.00
#
_symmetry.space_group_name_H-M   'P 1'
#
loop_
_entity.id
_entity.type
_entity.pdbx_description
1 polymer ?
#
loop_
_entity_poly.entity_id
_entity_poly.type
_entity_poly.pdbx_seq_one_letter_code
_entity_poly.pdbx_strand_id
1 'polypeptide(L)'
;MADIKITKDGVSNTISGSMAFAQEAYPTSEGYSHEDVTPTLTSEEVTEEKELQARNWRDSELYRTDSLSLLTDHPKKTEIAAYRVKLRDWPSTSDFPDTRPTL
;
A
#
# COMPACT_ATOMS: atom_id res chain seq x y z
N MET A 1 4.57 15.90 -4.52
CA MET A 1 5.91 16.50 -4.69
C MET A 1 6.72 15.48 -5.44
N ALA A 2 7.45 15.90 -6.47
CA ALA A 2 8.29 15.01 -7.24
C ALA A 2 9.68 14.93 -6.61
N ASP A 3 10.37 13.83 -6.83
CA ASP A 3 11.77 13.67 -6.47
C ASP A 3 12.57 13.97 -7.72
N ILE A 4 13.27 15.10 -7.70
CA ILE A 4 14.03 15.60 -8.83
C ILE A 4 15.50 15.32 -8.57
N LYS A 5 16.11 14.52 -9.43
CA LYS A 5 17.55 14.31 -9.44
C LYS A 5 18.21 15.46 -10.21
N ILE A 6 19.10 16.16 -9.53
CA ILE A 6 19.88 17.29 -10.04
C ILE A 6 21.32 16.83 -10.20
N THR A 7 21.91 17.02 -11.38
CA THR A 7 23.30 16.61 -11.66
C THR A 7 24.12 17.75 -12.22
N LYS A 8 25.35 17.90 -11.73
CA LYS A 8 26.35 18.83 -12.27
C LYS A 8 27.75 18.23 -12.10
N ASP A 9 28.56 18.30 -13.15
CA ASP A 9 29.95 17.81 -13.16
C ASP A 9 30.12 16.36 -12.64
N GLY A 10 29.12 15.51 -12.89
CA GLY A 10 29.10 14.10 -12.44
C GLY A 10 28.65 13.87 -11.00
N VAL A 11 28.33 14.92 -10.25
CA VAL A 11 27.75 14.84 -8.89
C VAL A 11 26.23 14.98 -8.98
N SER A 12 25.50 14.01 -8.43
CA SER A 12 24.03 14.04 -8.37
C SER A 12 23.51 14.12 -6.94
N ASN A 13 22.47 14.92 -6.73
CA ASN A 13 21.66 14.91 -5.51
C ASN A 13 20.17 14.88 -5.88
N THR A 14 19.33 14.35 -4.99
CA THR A 14 17.88 14.33 -5.18
C THR A 14 17.23 15.31 -4.22
N ILE A 15 16.30 16.12 -4.73
CA ILE A 15 15.48 17.03 -3.93
C ILE A 15 14.00 16.68 -4.11
N SER A 16 13.20 16.82 -3.04
CA SER A 16 11.74 16.71 -3.15
C SER A 16 11.15 18.10 -3.38
N GLY A 17 10.42 18.28 -4.47
CA GLY A 17 9.90 19.59 -4.86
C GLY A 17 9.11 19.59 -6.16
N SER A 18 9.04 20.74 -6.83
CA SER A 18 8.51 20.87 -8.18
C SER A 18 9.65 21.03 -9.18
N MET A 19 9.38 20.64 -10.44
CA MET A 19 10.35 20.79 -11.52
C MET A 19 10.73 22.26 -11.73
N ALA A 20 9.76 23.18 -11.63
CA ALA A 20 9.99 24.62 -11.74
C ALA A 20 10.91 25.14 -10.62
N PHE A 21 10.68 24.73 -9.37
CA PHE A 21 11.53 25.10 -8.24
C PHE A 21 12.97 24.61 -8.43
N ALA A 22 13.14 23.37 -8.89
CA ALA A 22 14.46 22.80 -9.16
C ALA A 22 15.20 23.61 -10.24
N GLN A 23 14.53 23.97 -11.33
CA GLN A 23 15.11 24.77 -12.42
C GLN A 23 15.41 26.22 -12.02
N GLU A 24 14.64 26.80 -11.11
CA GLU A 24 14.89 28.15 -10.59
C GLU A 24 16.09 28.18 -9.65
N ALA A 25 16.18 27.22 -8.73
CA ALA A 25 17.28 27.12 -7.77
C ALA A 25 18.59 26.59 -8.38
N TYR A 26 18.49 25.74 -9.41
CA TYR A 26 19.62 25.06 -10.07
C TYR A 26 19.50 25.19 -11.59
N PRO A 27 19.75 26.38 -12.16
CA PRO A 27 19.42 26.64 -13.55
C PRO A 27 20.29 25.86 -14.53
N THR A 28 19.68 25.37 -15.62
CA THR A 28 20.39 24.64 -16.69
C THR A 28 21.51 25.45 -17.33
N SER A 29 21.41 26.79 -17.33
CA SER A 29 22.47 27.70 -17.80
C SER A 29 23.77 27.61 -17.00
N GLU A 30 23.72 27.13 -15.76
CA GLU A 30 24.89 26.88 -14.91
C GLU A 30 25.42 25.44 -15.00
N GLY A 31 24.92 24.65 -15.96
CA GLY A 31 25.35 23.27 -16.19
C GLY A 31 24.62 22.21 -15.37
N TYR A 32 23.50 22.55 -14.72
CA TYR A 32 22.66 21.58 -14.01
C TYR A 32 21.73 20.84 -14.96
N SER A 33 21.66 19.51 -14.86
CA SER A 33 20.63 18.70 -15.48
C SER A 33 19.60 18.25 -14.46
N HIS A 34 18.37 18.00 -14.92
CA HIS A 34 17.29 17.57 -14.04
C HIS A 34 16.54 16.38 -14.62
N GLU A 35 16.18 15.44 -13.75
CA GLU A 35 15.45 14.23 -14.08
C GLU A 35 14.38 14.01 -13.00
N ASP A 36 13.13 13.80 -13.42
CA ASP A 36 12.09 13.33 -12.50
C ASP A 36 12.35 11.84 -12.24
N VAL A 37 12.68 11.52 -10.99
CA VAL A 37 12.96 10.17 -10.52
C VAL A 37 11.92 9.71 -9.52
N THR A 38 10.74 10.35 -9.48
CA THR A 38 9.65 9.90 -8.64
C THR A 38 9.33 8.45 -8.98
N PRO A 39 9.36 7.54 -7.98
CA PRO A 39 8.99 6.16 -8.21
C PRO A 39 7.53 6.13 -8.66
N THR A 40 7.34 5.88 -9.95
CA THR A 40 6.01 5.67 -10.52
C THR A 40 5.69 4.21 -10.29
N LEU A 41 4.93 3.94 -9.22
CA LEU A 41 4.37 2.61 -9.03
C LEU A 41 3.50 2.28 -10.24
N THR A 42 3.80 1.15 -10.86
CA THR A 42 2.94 0.61 -11.92
C THR A 42 1.58 0.23 -11.35
N SER A 43 0.55 0.20 -12.20
CA SER A 43 -0.78 -0.20 -11.76
C SER A 43 -0.80 -1.62 -11.17
N GLU A 44 0.12 -2.48 -11.61
CA GLU A 44 0.28 -3.85 -11.11
C GLU A 44 0.84 -3.83 -9.68
N GLU A 45 1.92 -3.08 -9.43
CA GLU A 45 2.51 -2.94 -8.08
C GLU A 45 1.52 -2.34 -7.07
N VAL A 46 0.73 -1.34 -7.48
CA VAL A 46 -0.33 -0.77 -6.63
C VAL A 46 -1.38 -1.83 -6.28
N THR A 47 -1.72 -2.69 -7.24
CA THR A 47 -2.70 -3.77 -7.02
C THR A 47 -2.12 -4.81 -6.06
N GLU A 48 -0.88 -5.24 -6.27
CA GLU A 48 -0.21 -6.22 -5.41
C GLU A 48 -0.09 -5.75 -3.97
N GLU A 49 0.33 -4.49 -3.74
CA GLU A 49 0.43 -3.90 -2.41
C GLU A 49 -0.94 -3.87 -1.71
N LYS A 50 -1.99 -3.50 -2.44
CA LYS A 50 -3.35 -3.47 -1.91
C LYS A 50 -3.84 -4.87 -1.53
N GLU A 51 -3.57 -5.87 -2.36
CA GLU A 51 -3.89 -7.26 -2.06
C GLU A 51 -3.11 -7.78 -0.84
N LEU A 52 -1.83 -7.42 -0.71
CA LEU A 52 -1.02 -7.76 0.45
C LEU A 52 -1.59 -7.17 1.74
N GLN A 53 -1.95 -5.88 1.72
CA GLN A 53 -2.59 -5.21 2.86
C GLN A 53 -3.94 -5.87 3.22
N ALA A 54 -4.73 -6.26 2.22
CA ALA A 54 -5.98 -6.98 2.42
C ALA A 54 -5.76 -8.37 3.07
N ARG A 55 -4.77 -9.13 2.62
CA ARG A 55 -4.39 -10.42 3.23
C ARG A 55 -3.92 -10.26 4.68
N ASN A 56 -3.09 -9.26 4.96
CA ASN A 56 -2.64 -8.96 6.32
C ASN A 56 -3.80 -8.59 7.26
N TRP A 57 -4.77 -7.83 6.76
CA TRP A 57 -5.99 -7.50 7.51
C TRP A 57 -6.83 -8.76 7.80
N ARG A 58 -7.05 -9.60 6.78
CA ARG A 58 -7.77 -10.89 6.94
C ARG A 58 -7.11 -11.75 8.01
N ASP A 59 -5.78 -11.86 7.98
CA ASP A 59 -5.04 -12.68 8.93
C ASP A 59 -5.12 -12.12 10.35
N SER A 60 -5.11 -10.79 10.49
CA SER A 60 -5.33 -10.12 11.78
C SER A 60 -6.73 -10.40 12.34
N GLU A 61 -7.77 -10.41 11.50
CA GLU A 61 -9.13 -10.74 11.91
C GLU A 61 -9.29 -12.24 12.26
N LEU A 62 -8.67 -13.12 11.48
CA LEU A 62 -8.60 -14.55 11.81
C LEU A 62 -7.87 -14.77 13.13
N TYR A 63 -6.78 -14.07 13.40
CA TYR A 63 -6.09 -14.15 14.68
C TYR A 63 -6.98 -13.64 15.84
N ARG A 64 -7.60 -12.47 15.68
CA ARG A 64 -8.46 -11.84 16.71
C ARG A 64 -9.65 -12.71 17.11
N THR A 65 -10.21 -13.44 16.15
CA THR A 65 -11.41 -14.27 16.36
C THR A 65 -11.11 -15.73 16.72
N ASP A 66 -9.84 -16.12 16.74
CA ASP A 66 -9.44 -17.52 16.95
C ASP A 66 -9.82 -18.03 18.33
N SER A 67 -9.40 -17.33 19.38
CA SER A 67 -9.71 -17.67 20.77
C SER A 67 -11.21 -17.68 21.06
N LEU A 68 -11.96 -16.73 20.50
CA LEU A 68 -13.41 -16.65 20.66
C LEU A 68 -14.14 -17.85 20.04
N SER A 69 -13.58 -18.45 18.99
CA SER A 69 -14.16 -19.64 18.35
C SER A 69 -14.05 -20.91 19.20
N LEU A 70 -13.09 -20.95 20.14
CA LEU A 70 -12.87 -22.06 21.07
C LEU A 70 -13.79 -22.00 22.29
N LEU A 71 -14.28 -20.82 22.64
CA LEU A 71 -15.20 -20.62 23.76
C LEU A 71 -16.57 -21.22 23.45
N THR A 72 -17.01 -22.18 24.26
CA THR A 72 -18.28 -22.90 24.02
C THR A 72 -19.50 -22.07 24.41
N ASP A 73 -19.34 -21.18 25.38
CA ASP A 73 -20.36 -20.31 25.96
C ASP A 73 -20.36 -18.88 25.38
N HIS A 74 -19.59 -18.62 24.33
CA HIS A 74 -19.55 -17.29 23.73
C HIS A 74 -20.89 -16.95 23.04
N PRO A 75 -21.53 -15.81 23.36
CA PRO A 75 -22.88 -15.48 22.87
C PRO A 75 -22.97 -15.39 21.35
N LYS A 76 -21.87 -15.05 20.68
CA LYS A 76 -21.78 -14.92 19.21
C LYS A 76 -21.00 -16.05 18.53
N LYS A 77 -20.87 -17.22 19.15
CA LYS A 77 -20.04 -18.32 18.63
C LYS A 77 -20.36 -18.67 17.18
N THR A 78 -21.65 -18.80 16.85
CA THR A 78 -22.11 -19.15 15.49
C THR A 78 -21.82 -18.05 14.48
N GLU A 79 -22.01 -16.78 14.86
CA GLU A 79 -21.70 -15.62 14.02
C GLU A 79 -20.19 -15.55 13.71
N ILE A 80 -19.36 -15.75 14.74
CA ILE A 80 -17.89 -15.77 14.61
C ILE A 80 -17.45 -16.92 13.69
N ALA A 81 -18.04 -18.11 13.82
CA ALA A 81 -17.74 -19.23 12.94
C ALA A 81 -18.08 -18.91 11.48
N ALA A 82 -19.25 -18.34 11.20
CA ALA A 82 -19.66 -17.94 9.85
C ALA A 82 -18.76 -16.84 9.28
N TYR A 83 -18.42 -15.83 10.08
CA TYR A 83 -17.51 -14.76 9.68
C TYR A 83 -16.11 -15.28 9.34
N ARG A 84 -15.57 -16.21 10.12
CA ARG A 84 -14.28 -16.86 9.87
C ARG A 84 -14.24 -17.68 8.59
N VAL A 85 -15.38 -18.23 8.14
CA VAL A 85 -15.49 -18.87 6.82
C VAL A 85 -15.42 -17.80 5.73
N LYS A 86 -16.24 -16.74 5.83
CA LYS A 86 -16.21 -15.62 4.88
C LYS A 86 -14.81 -15.01 4.73
N LEU A 87 -14.08 -14.82 5.83
CA LEU A 87 -12.71 -14.31 5.80
C LEU A 87 -11.75 -15.22 5.02
N ARG A 88 -11.87 -16.54 5.16
CA ARG A 88 -11.00 -17.51 4.46
C ARG A 88 -11.31 -17.58 2.97
N ASP A 89 -12.59 -17.49 2.62
CA ASP A 89 -13.05 -17.54 1.23
C ASP A 89 -12.81 -16.22 0.48
N TRP A 90 -12.79 -15.09 1.22
CA TRP A 90 -12.72 -13.74 0.67
C TRP A 90 -11.64 -13.52 -0.42
N PRO A 91 -10.38 -13.96 -0.28
CA PRO A 91 -9.37 -13.79 -1.34
C PRO A 91 -9.69 -14.47 -2.67
N SER A 92 -10.69 -15.35 -2.71
CA SER A 92 -11.16 -16.03 -3.91
C SER A 92 -12.46 -15.43 -4.47
N THR A 93 -13.01 -14.39 -3.83
CA THR A 93 -14.24 -13.74 -4.30
C THR A 93 -13.91 -12.49 -5.13
N SER A 94 -14.87 -12.04 -5.94
CA SER A 94 -14.76 -10.80 -6.71
C SER A 94 -14.68 -9.53 -5.84
N ASP A 95 -14.98 -9.67 -4.55
CA ASP A 95 -14.96 -8.57 -3.59
C ASP A 95 -13.55 -8.28 -3.07
N PHE A 96 -12.60 -9.19 -3.25
CA PHE A 96 -11.21 -8.98 -2.86
C PHE A 96 -10.46 -8.13 -3.90
N PRO A 97 -9.60 -7.17 -3.47
CA PRO A 97 -9.28 -6.78 -2.09
C PRO A 97 -10.15 -5.65 -1.51
N ASP A 98 -11.16 -5.20 -2.24
CA ASP A 98 -11.89 -3.95 -2.00
C ASP A 98 -12.90 -3.98 -0.85
N THR A 99 -13.74 -5.02 -0.79
CA THR A 99 -14.90 -5.07 0.11
C THR A 99 -14.70 -6.15 1.15
N ARG A 100 -14.38 -5.73 2.37
CA ARG A 100 -14.09 -6.61 3.50
C ARG A 100 -15.35 -7.29 4.06
N PRO A 101 -15.29 -8.58 4.43
CA PRO A 101 -16.35 -9.21 5.20
C PRO A 101 -16.59 -8.51 6.55
N THR A 102 -17.80 -8.61 7.09
CA THR A 102 -18.18 -8.06 8.40
C THR A 102 -18.85 -9.11 9.29
N LEU A 103 -18.68 -8.94 10.62
CA LEU A 103 -19.27 -9.75 11.69
C LEU A 103 -20.49 -9.04 12.31
#